data_AF-A0A2D6R382-F1
#
_entry.id   AF-A0A2D6R382-F1
#
_cell.length_a   1.000
_cell.length_b   1.000
_cell.length_c   1.000
_cell.angle_alpha   90.00
_cell.angle_beta   90.00
_cell.angle_gamma   90.00
#
_symmetry.space_group_name_H-M   'P 1'
#
loop_
_entity.id
_entity.type
_entity.pdbx_description
1 polymer ?
#
loop_
_entity_poly.entity_id
_entity_poly.type
_entity_poly.pdbx_seq_one_letter_code
_entity_poly.pdbx_strand_id
1 'polypeptide(L)' 'MYWFERAAEAPAPSVDEGRSVIYELGDLLERTNENARALSIFLELQADAGEFRDVAARVERLSRVVTGG' A
#
# COMPACT_ATOMS: atom_id res chain seq x y z
N MET A 1 -19.27 25.77 23.45
CA MET A 1 -18.46 25.44 22.25
C MET A 1 -17.39 24.42 22.65
N TYR A 2 -17.82 23.21 23.02
CA TYR A 2 -16.96 22.14 23.54
C TYR A 2 -17.14 20.91 22.64
N TRP A 3 -16.40 20.87 21.53
CA TRP A 3 -16.35 19.69 20.65
C TRP A 3 -15.03 19.52 19.90
N PHE A 4 -14.03 20.38 20.10
CA PHE A 4 -12.76 20.27 19.38
C PHE A 4 -11.67 19.43 20.07
N GLU A 5 -11.85 19.03 21.34
CA GLU A 5 -10.83 18.27 22.07
C GLU A 5 -10.85 16.76 21.84
N ARG A 6 -11.88 16.21 21.17
CA ARG A 6 -12.02 14.74 20.98
C ARG A 6 -11.45 14.18 19.69
N ALA A 7 -11.09 15.02 18.71
CA ALA A 7 -10.55 14.54 17.43
C ALA A 7 -9.03 14.30 17.46
N ALA A 8 -8.32 14.84 18.46
CA ALA A 8 -6.87 14.70 18.60
C ALA A 8 -6.43 13.52 19.49
N GLU A 9 -7.38 12.76 20.06
CA GLU A 9 -7.09 11.62 20.95
C GLU A 9 -6.74 10.32 20.20
N ALA A 10 -6.94 10.26 18.88
CA ALA A 10 -6.43 9.12 18.12
C ALA A 10 -4.91 9.29 17.96
N PRO A 11 -4.07 8.37 18.47
CA PRO A 11 -2.65 8.40 18.16
C PRO A 11 -2.50 8.38 16.63
N ALA A 12 -1.64 9.25 16.10
CA ALA A 12 -1.33 9.23 14.69
C ALA A 12 -0.95 7.79 14.30
N PRO A 13 -1.53 7.22 13.24
CA PRO A 13 -1.22 5.84 12.85
C PRO A 13 0.29 5.70 12.71
N SER A 14 0.81 4.62 13.28
CA SER A 14 2.24 4.32 13.19
C SER A 14 2.63 4.17 11.72
N VAL A 15 3.91 4.43 11.41
CA VAL A 15 4.44 4.26 10.05
C VAL A 15 4.16 2.85 9.51
N ASP A 16 4.18 1.84 10.39
CA ASP A 16 3.89 0.45 10.05
C ASP A 16 2.41 0.17 9.75
N GLU A 17 1.49 0.83 10.47
CA GLU A 17 0.06 0.80 10.13
C GLU A 17 -0.20 1.48 8.78
N GLY A 18 0.46 2.60 8.50
CA GLY A 18 0.40 3.26 7.19
C GLY A 18 0.85 2.33 6.05
N ARG A 19 1.97 1.63 6.24
CA ARG A 19 2.49 0.63 5.29
C ARG A 19 1.53 -0.54 5.09
N SER A 20 0.91 -1.02 6.17
CA SER A 20 -0.08 -2.10 6.12
C SER A 20 -1.32 -1.71 5.32
N VAL A 21 -1.82 -0.47 5.48
CA VAL A 21 -2.95 0.06 4.69
C VAL A 21 -2.61 0.16 3.21
N ILE A 22 -1.42 0.69 2.88
CA ILE A 22 -0.97 0.79 1.48
C ILE A 22 -0.82 -0.60 0.85
N TYR A 23 -0.29 -1.56 1.60
CA TYR A 23 -0.20 -2.95 1.16
C TYR A 23 -1.58 -3.55 0.87
N GLU A 24 -2.56 -3.35 1.75
CA GLU A 24 -3.94 -3.82 1.55
C GLU A 24 -4.60 -3.18 0.33
N LEU A 25 -4.35 -1.89 0.08
CA LEU A 25 -4.80 -1.21 -1.14
C LEU A 25 -4.21 -1.86 -2.40
N GLY A 26 -2.90 -2.12 -2.40
CA GLY A 26 -2.24 -2.82 -3.51
C GLY A 26 -2.83 -4.21 -3.76
N ASP A 27 -3.11 -4.96 -2.68
CA ASP A 27 -3.73 -6.28 -2.75
C ASP A 27 -5.16 -6.22 -3.33
N LEU A 28 -5.95 -5.23 -2.93
CA LEU A 28 -7.30 -5.04 -3.46
C LEU A 28 -7.29 -4.70 -4.95
N LEU A 29 -6.43 -3.75 -5.37
CA LEU A 29 -6.29 -3.35 -6.77
C LEU A 29 -5.87 -4.53 -7.65
N GLU A 30 -4.95 -5.36 -7.15
CA GLU A 30 -4.54 -6.55 -7.86
C GLU A 30 -5.71 -7.54 -8.03
N ARG A 31 -6.47 -7.81 -6.96
CA ARG A 31 -7.64 -8.71 -7.01
C ARG A 31 -8.74 -8.21 -7.94
N THR A 32 -8.84 -6.90 -8.17
CA THR A 32 -9.78 -6.29 -9.11
C THR A 32 -9.22 -6.16 -10.54
N ASN A 33 -8.09 -6.81 -10.84
CA ASN A 33 -7.37 -6.75 -12.12
C ASN A 33 -6.85 -5.35 -12.51
N GLU A 34 -6.76 -4.41 -11.57
CA GLU A 34 -6.15 -3.09 -11.78
C GLU A 34 -4.60 -3.19 -11.67
N ASN A 35 -4.00 -4.12 -12.41
CA ASN A 35 -2.61 -4.56 -12.25
C ASN A 35 -1.57 -3.43 -12.37
N ALA A 36 -1.79 -2.47 -13.27
CA ALA A 36 -0.88 -1.33 -13.42
C ALA A 36 -0.92 -0.39 -12.20
N ARG A 37 -2.11 -0.19 -11.60
CA ARG A 37 -2.26 0.60 -10.38
C ARG A 37 -1.70 -0.15 -9.18
N ALA A 38 -1.97 -1.44 -9.07
CA ALA A 38 -1.39 -2.30 -8.04
C ALA A 38 0.15 -2.25 -8.09
N LEU A 39 0.74 -2.34 -9.29
CA LEU A 39 2.19 -2.25 -9.49
C LEU A 39 2.76 -0.91 -8.99
N SER A 40 2.11 0.22 -9.30
CA SER A 40 2.54 1.54 -8.81
C SER A 40 2.56 1.59 -7.29
N ILE A 41 1.49 1.12 -6.64
CA ILE A 41 1.38 1.10 -5.17
C ILE A 41 2.47 0.24 -4.53
N PHE A 42 2.76 -0.93 -5.09
CA PHE A 42 3.81 -1.80 -4.54
C PHE A 42 5.23 -1.26 -4.80
N LEU A 43 5.48 -0.56 -5.90
CA LEU A 43 6.77 0.11 -6.14
C LEU A 43 7.00 1.25 -5.14
N GLU A 44 5.98 2.05 -4.87
CA GLU A 44 6.03 3.12 -3.86
C GLU A 44 6.30 2.54 -2.46
N LEU A 45 5.59 1.47 -2.09
CA LEU A 45 5.78 0.80 -0.81
C LEU A 45 7.18 0.17 -0.68
N GLN A 46 7.71 -0.42 -1.75
CA GLN A 46 9.07 -0.97 -1.76
C GLN A 46 10.13 0.13 -1.61
N ALA A 47 9.91 1.30 -2.23
CA ALA A 47 10.81 2.44 -2.11
C ALA A 47 10.83 3.03 -0.68
N ASP A 48 9.68 3.04 0.01
CA ASP A 48 9.57 3.54 1.39
C ASP A 48 10.04 2.54 2.46
N ALA A 49 9.67 1.26 2.30
CA ALA A 49 9.79 0.26 3.37
C ALA A 49 10.84 -0.83 3.08
N GLY A 50 11.46 -0.85 1.90
CA GLY A 50 12.44 -1.86 1.51
C GLY A 50 11.82 -3.26 1.47
N GLU A 51 12.31 -4.16 2.33
CA GLU A 51 11.81 -5.54 2.45
C GLU A 51 10.56 -5.60 3.34
N PHE A 52 9.44 -5.08 2.83
CA PHE A 52 8.15 -5.20 3.50
C PHE A 52 7.36 -6.40 2.96
N ARG A 53 7.12 -7.40 3.81
CA ARG A 53 6.33 -8.60 3.48
C ARG A 53 6.81 -9.29 2.18
N ASP A 54 5.92 -9.53 1.24
CA ASP A 54 6.14 -10.14 -0.09
C ASP A 54 6.12 -9.10 -1.23
N VAL A 55 6.26 -7.80 -0.92
CA VAL A 55 6.12 -6.70 -1.90
C VAL A 55 7.04 -6.87 -3.10
N ALA A 56 8.31 -7.25 -2.89
CA ALA A 56 9.27 -7.46 -3.98
C ALA A 56 8.81 -8.56 -4.96
N ALA A 57 8.28 -9.67 -4.44
CA ALA A 57 7.76 -10.76 -5.27
C ALA A 57 6.50 -10.33 -6.04
N ARG A 58 5.65 -9.51 -5.44
CA ARG A 58 4.47 -8.93 -6.09
C ARG A 58 4.84 -7.96 -7.21
N VAL A 59 5.81 -7.06 -6.98
CA VAL A 59 6.34 -6.14 -8.00
C VAL A 59 6.87 -6.92 -9.20
N GLU A 60 7.67 -7.96 -8.97
CA GLU A 60 8.25 -8.78 -10.03
C GLU A 60 7.17 -9.45 -10.90
N ARG A 61 6.17 -10.05 -10.26
CA ARG A 61 5.06 -10.71 -10.96
C ARG A 61 4.17 -9.71 -11.70
N LEU A 62 3.78 -8.61 -11.07
CA LEU A 62 2.93 -7.58 -11.69
C LEU A 62 3.65 -6.88 -12.84
N SER A 63 4.95 -6.65 -12.73
CA SER A 63 5.76 -6.11 -13.83
C SER A 63 5.64 -6.98 -15.08
N ARG A 64 5.76 -8.31 -14.94
CA ARG A 64 5.55 -9.23 -16.07
C ARG A 64 4.14 -9.15 -16.67
N VAL A 65 3.11 -9.05 -15.82
CA VAL A 65 1.72 -8.96 -16.27
C VAL A 65 1.47 -7.66 -17.04
N VAL A 66 2.00 -6.54 -16.56
CA VAL A 66 1.81 -5.22 -17.19
C VAL A 66 2.62 -5.08 -18.48
N THR A 67 3.83 -5.62 -18.55
CA THR A 67 4.67 -5.54 -19.76
C THR A 67 4.29 -6.57 -20.83
N GLY A 68 3.65 -7.67 -20.44
CA GLY A 68 3.26 -8.77 -21.34
C GLY A 68 1.78 -8.80 -21.72
N GLY A 69 0.97 -7.88 -21.18
CA GLY A 69 -0.45 -7.71 -21.50
C GLY A 69 -0.70 -6.82 -22.70
#